data_AF-A0A951SVL6-F1
#
_entry.id   AF-A0A951SVL6-F1
#
_cell.length_a   1.000
_cell.length_b   1.000
_cell.length_c   1.000
_cell.angle_alpha   90.00
_cell.angle_beta   90.00
_cell.angle_gamma   90.00
#
_symmetry.space_group_name_H-M   'P 1'
#
loop_
_entity.id
_entity.type
_entity.pdbx_description
1 polymer ?
#
loop_
_entity_poly.entity_id
_entity_poly.type
_entity_poly.pdbx_seq_one_letter_code
_entity_poly.pdbx_strand_id
1 'polypeptide(L)'
;SGFQEILDSVLPQETIESRDLHRLWSELPNLERQLIEDQSPENLKVYRELVKAIANQLLKDNVKVAKLKRRVKGGDVELSVVQIIDERLHRMMIMLQSNENTAFQILRNLDEIRGLLMDLRS
;
A
#
# COMPACT_ATOMS: atom_id res chain seq x y z
N SER A 1 5.26 -9.99 18.72
CA SER A 1 4.24 -9.76 17.68
C SER A 1 4.81 -10.21 16.34
N GLY A 2 4.21 -11.23 15.70
CA GLY A 2 4.83 -11.93 14.56
C GLY A 2 5.02 -11.11 13.28
N PHE A 3 4.25 -10.04 13.05
CA PHE A 3 4.44 -9.18 11.87
C PHE A 3 5.80 -8.46 11.89
N GLN A 4 6.25 -8.00 13.07
CA GLN A 4 7.53 -7.31 13.20
C GLN A 4 8.72 -8.27 12.99
N GLU A 5 8.64 -9.50 13.51
CA GLU A 5 9.64 -10.54 13.25
C GLU A 5 9.72 -10.91 11.76
N ILE A 6 8.57 -10.99 11.08
CA ILE A 6 8.54 -11.18 9.64
C ILE A 6 9.21 -9.98 8.97
N LEU A 7 8.82 -8.73 9.27
CA LEU A 7 9.44 -7.53 8.71
C LEU A 7 10.96 -7.51 8.88
N ASP A 8 11.46 -7.82 10.08
CA ASP A 8 12.89 -7.85 10.40
C ASP A 8 13.63 -8.94 9.60
N SER A 9 12.98 -10.06 9.32
CA SER A 9 13.55 -11.14 8.50
C SER A 9 13.58 -10.83 7.00
N VAL A 10 12.66 -9.99 6.50
CA VAL A 10 12.58 -9.64 5.07
C VAL A 10 13.22 -8.29 4.72
N LEU A 11 13.53 -7.41 5.67
CA LEU A 11 14.18 -6.12 5.37
C LEU A 11 15.59 -6.08 5.99
N PRO A 12 16.66 -6.40 5.22
CA PRO A 12 18.04 -6.26 5.69
C PRO A 12 18.32 -4.80 6.02
N GLN A 13 18.74 -4.49 7.25
CA GLN A 13 18.94 -3.12 7.75
C GLN A 13 20.31 -2.50 7.38
N GLU A 14 20.92 -2.96 6.30
CA GLU A 14 22.33 -2.69 6.00
C GLU A 14 22.58 -1.25 5.51
N THR A 15 21.55 -0.57 4.98
CA THR A 15 21.64 0.80 4.44
C THR A 15 20.68 1.77 5.14
N ILE A 16 20.91 3.08 5.02
CA ILE A 16 19.99 4.10 5.57
C ILE A 16 18.61 3.99 4.89
N GLU A 17 18.59 3.80 3.57
CA GLU A 17 17.37 3.61 2.77
C GLU A 17 16.57 2.38 3.24
N SER A 18 17.25 1.28 3.59
CA SER A 18 16.59 0.09 4.14
C SER A 18 15.99 0.31 5.53
N ARG A 19 16.60 1.18 6.35
CA ARG A 19 16.10 1.56 7.67
C ARG A 19 14.88 2.47 7.57
N ASP A 20 14.91 3.42 6.63
CA ASP A 20 13.76 4.28 6.36
C ASP A 20 12.59 3.48 5.82
N LEU A 21 12.84 2.54 4.89
CA LEU A 21 11.83 1.63 4.38
C LEU A 21 11.24 0.77 5.51
N HIS A 22 12.08 0.18 6.36
CA HIS A 22 11.64 -0.60 7.52
C HIS A 22 10.77 0.21 8.48
N ARG A 23 11.16 1.46 8.78
CA ARG A 23 10.35 2.37 9.60
C ARG A 23 8.97 2.58 9.00
N LEU A 24 8.90 2.88 7.69
CA LEU A 24 7.63 3.09 7.00
C LEU A 24 6.75 1.82 7.04
N TRP A 25 7.33 0.64 6.84
CA TRP A 25 6.61 -0.63 6.93
C TRP A 25 6.10 -0.94 8.34
N SER A 26 6.85 -0.56 9.37
CA SER A 26 6.46 -0.76 10.77
C SER A 26 5.25 0.10 11.18
N GLU A 27 5.07 1.26 10.53
CA GLU A 27 3.94 2.17 10.78
C GLU A 27 2.63 1.68 10.14
N LEU A 28 2.74 0.86 9.08
CA LEU A 28 1.60 0.45 8.24
C LEU A 28 0.45 -0.22 9.03
N PRO A 29 0.69 -1.22 9.90
CA PRO A 29 -0.40 -1.87 10.65
C PRO A 29 -1.13 -0.93 11.60
N ASN A 30 -0.43 0.07 12.14
CA ASN A 30 -1.02 1.02 13.06
C ASN A 30 -1.95 1.99 12.31
N LEU A 31 -1.53 2.52 11.17
CA LEU A 31 -2.38 3.40 10.35
C LEU A 31 -3.58 2.65 9.78
N GLU A 32 -3.41 1.39 9.41
CA GLU A 32 -4.52 0.54 8.95
C GLU A 32 -5.56 0.32 10.04
N ARG A 33 -5.11 0.03 11.27
CA ARG A 33 -6.01 -0.06 12.44
C ARG A 33 -6.77 1.25 12.64
N GLN A 34 -6.07 2.39 12.63
CA GLN A 34 -6.69 3.71 12.78
C GLN A 34 -7.72 3.99 11.70
N LEU A 35 -7.44 3.62 10.43
CA LEU A 35 -8.37 3.82 9.32
C LEU A 35 -9.60 2.92 9.40
N ILE A 36 -9.46 1.71 9.96
CA ILE A 36 -10.59 0.80 10.20
C ILE A 36 -11.47 1.32 11.33
N GLU A 37 -10.86 1.82 12.42
CA GLU A 37 -11.54 2.37 13.60
C GLU A 37 -12.21 3.71 13.30
N ASP A 38 -11.55 4.59 12.54
CA ASP A 38 -12.06 5.88 12.10
C ASP A 38 -11.75 6.11 10.61
N GLN A 39 -12.81 6.06 9.83
CA GLN A 39 -12.83 6.19 8.37
C GLN A 39 -12.76 7.65 7.87
N SER A 40 -12.17 8.53 8.68
CA SER A 40 -12.08 9.95 8.37
C SER A 40 -11.18 10.24 7.15
N PRO A 41 -11.46 11.32 6.40
CA PRO A 41 -10.60 11.76 5.30
C PRO A 41 -9.15 12.00 5.72
N GLU A 42 -8.93 12.48 6.95
CA GLU A 42 -7.62 12.64 7.57
C GLU A 42 -6.86 11.31 7.70
N ASN A 43 -7.46 10.28 8.31
CA ASN A 43 -6.79 8.98 8.47
C ASN A 43 -6.50 8.34 7.12
N LEU A 44 -7.42 8.49 6.15
CA LEU A 44 -7.21 8.02 4.79
C LEU A 44 -6.06 8.75 4.09
N LYS A 45 -5.91 10.06 4.32
CA LYS A 45 -4.81 10.86 3.77
C LYS A 45 -3.48 10.37 4.34
N VAL A 46 -3.38 10.20 5.66
CA VAL A 46 -2.16 9.72 6.33
C VAL A 46 -1.77 8.33 5.83
N TYR A 47 -2.74 7.40 5.75
CA TYR A 47 -2.51 6.07 5.19
C TYR A 47 -1.99 6.12 3.74
N ARG A 48 -2.61 6.95 2.89
CA ARG A 48 -2.18 7.12 1.49
C ARG A 48 -0.76 7.65 1.38
N GLU A 49 -0.38 8.65 2.16
CA GLU A 49 0.97 9.20 2.12
C GLU A 49 2.02 8.15 2.54
N LEU A 50 1.72 7.33 3.56
CA LEU A 50 2.59 6.23 3.96
C LEU A 50 2.77 5.20 2.84
N VAL A 51 1.66 4.72 2.25
CA VAL A 51 1.69 3.74 1.16
C VAL A 51 2.49 4.27 -0.04
N LYS A 52 2.33 5.56 -0.38
CA LYS A 52 3.11 6.21 -1.44
C LYS A 52 4.60 6.29 -1.10
N ALA A 53 4.94 6.63 0.15
CA ALA A 53 6.32 6.69 0.60
C ALA A 53 7.00 5.31 0.48
N ILE A 54 6.32 4.24 0.91
CA ILE A 54 6.81 2.86 0.79
C ILE A 54 7.01 2.50 -0.69
N ALA A 55 6.00 2.71 -1.53
CA ALA A 55 6.07 2.37 -2.95
C ALA A 55 7.20 3.14 -3.67
N ASN A 56 7.37 4.42 -3.37
CA ASN A 56 8.44 5.25 -3.95
C ASN A 56 9.83 4.78 -3.51
N GLN A 57 9.99 4.38 -2.25
CA GLN A 57 11.28 3.88 -1.76
C GLN A 57 11.63 2.55 -2.43
N LEU A 58 10.68 1.60 -2.50
CA LEU A 58 10.85 0.33 -3.20
C LEU A 58 11.23 0.51 -4.68
N LEU A 59 10.64 1.48 -5.37
CA LEU A 59 10.93 1.78 -6.77
C LEU A 59 12.23 2.55 -6.99
N LYS A 60 12.72 3.30 -6.00
CA LYS A 60 14.06 3.89 -6.07
C LYS A 60 15.12 2.81 -5.96
N ASP A 61 14.91 1.87 -5.06
CA ASP A 61 15.82 0.75 -4.82
C ASP A 61 15.79 -0.23 -6.02
N ASN A 62 14.62 -0.38 -6.66
CA ASN A 62 14.41 -1.16 -7.88
C ASN A 62 14.28 -0.24 -9.11
N VAL A 63 15.38 0.11 -9.79
CA VAL A 63 15.40 0.96 -11.02
C VAL A 63 14.74 0.30 -12.26
N LYS A 64 13.71 -0.52 -12.07
CA LYS A 64 12.77 -0.98 -13.10
C LYS A 64 11.36 -0.80 -12.55
N VAL A 65 10.60 0.14 -13.11
CA VAL A 65 9.17 0.27 -12.85
C VAL A 65 8.51 -1.06 -13.19
N ALA A 66 8.10 -1.82 -12.18
CA ALA A 66 7.34 -3.04 -12.36
C ALA A 66 6.04 -2.69 -13.10
N LYS A 67 5.77 -3.43 -14.18
CA LYS A 67 4.58 -3.26 -15.00
C LYS A 67 3.62 -4.40 -14.74
N LEU A 68 2.36 -4.07 -14.48
CA LEU A 68 1.28 -5.02 -14.32
C LEU A 68 0.32 -4.89 -15.50
N LYS A 69 -0.16 -6.04 -16.00
CA LYS A 69 -1.21 -6.07 -17.01
C LYS A 69 -2.56 -6.10 -16.34
N ARG A 70 -3.46 -5.22 -16.76
CA ARG A 70 -4.85 -5.19 -16.30
C ARG A 70 -5.80 -5.24 -17.48
N ARG A 71 -6.86 -6.04 -17.32
CA ARG A 71 -7.97 -6.09 -18.27
C ARG A 71 -8.93 -4.93 -18.04
N VAL A 72 -9.17 -4.14 -19.09
CA VAL A 72 -10.18 -3.07 -19.13
C VAL A 72 -11.12 -3.28 -20.30
N LYS A 73 -12.25 -2.57 -20.32
CA LYS A 73 -13.27 -2.73 -21.37
C LYS A 73 -12.65 -2.34 -22.72
N GLY A 74 -12.39 -3.33 -23.58
CA GLY A 74 -11.78 -3.14 -24.90
C GLY A 74 -10.32 -3.59 -25.05
N GLY A 75 -9.66 -4.14 -24.02
CA GLY A 75 -8.31 -4.70 -24.15
C GLY A 75 -7.52 -4.81 -22.85
N ASP A 76 -6.22 -5.11 -22.98
CA ASP A 76 -5.27 -5.09 -21.87
C ASP A 76 -4.52 -3.77 -21.86
N VAL A 77 -4.30 -3.22 -20.66
CA VAL A 77 -3.48 -2.03 -20.45
C VAL A 77 -2.34 -2.39 -19.50
N GLU A 78 -1.12 -1.95 -19.86
CA GLU A 78 0.03 -1.98 -18.97
C GLU A 78 0.00 -0.75 -18.07
N LEU A 79 0.00 -0.96 -16.76
CA LEU A 79 0.06 0.12 -15.77
C LEU A 79 1.30 -0.07 -14.90
N SER A 80 1.87 1.04 -14.44
CA SER A 80 2.88 0.97 -13.37
C SER A 80 2.21 0.57 -12.06
N VAL A 81 2.94 -0.11 -11.17
CA VAL A 81 2.39 -0.45 -9.86
C VAL A 81 1.94 0.80 -9.07
N VAL A 82 2.66 1.92 -9.21
CA VAL A 82 2.26 3.21 -8.59
C VAL A 82 0.86 3.62 -9.04
N GLN A 83 0.57 3.55 -10.34
CA GLN A 83 -0.75 3.89 -10.88
C GLN A 83 -1.85 2.98 -10.33
N ILE A 84 -1.55 1.69 -10.13
CA ILE A 84 -2.51 0.74 -9.57
C ILE A 84 -2.78 1.02 -8.09
N ILE A 85 -1.73 1.32 -7.32
CA ILE A 85 -1.85 1.72 -5.91
C ILE A 85 -2.69 3.01 -5.81
N ASP A 86 -2.40 4.00 -6.64
CA ASP A 86 -3.16 5.27 -6.68
C ASP A 86 -4.64 5.04 -6.99
N GLU A 87 -4.95 4.20 -7.98
CA GLU A 87 -6.33 3.90 -8.32
C GLU A 87 -7.06 3.17 -7.19
N ARG A 88 -6.40 2.22 -6.52
CA ARG A 88 -6.97 1.52 -5.36
C ARG A 88 -7.24 2.46 -4.19
N LEU A 89 -6.28 3.33 -3.86
CA LEU A 89 -6.46 4.36 -2.83
C LEU A 89 -7.59 5.32 -3.20
N HIS A 90 -7.75 5.65 -4.47
CA HIS A 90 -8.86 6.48 -4.94
C HIS A 90 -10.22 5.76 -4.83
N ARG A 91 -10.30 4.48 -5.24
CA ARG A 91 -11.51 3.66 -5.05
C ARG A 91 -11.88 3.56 -3.57
N MET A 92 -10.89 3.35 -2.70
CA MET A 92 -11.11 3.32 -1.25
C MET A 92 -11.66 4.64 -0.73
N MET A 93 -11.17 5.79 -1.21
CA MET A 93 -11.75 7.09 -0.90
C MET A 93 -13.22 7.18 -1.29
N ILE A 94 -13.58 6.79 -2.52
CA ILE A 94 -14.97 6.84 -3.00
C ILE A 94 -15.86 5.94 -2.14
N MET A 95 -15.38 4.75 -1.79
CA MET A 95 -16.10 3.81 -0.92
C MET A 95 -16.34 4.41 0.47
N LEU A 96 -15.32 5.02 1.08
CA LEU A 96 -15.43 5.68 2.40
C LEU A 96 -16.41 6.85 2.41
N GLN A 97 -16.67 7.48 1.28
CA GLN A 97 -17.68 8.53 1.13
C GLN A 97 -19.09 7.99 0.90
N SER A 98 -19.24 6.70 0.61
CA SER A 98 -20.54 6.07 0.40
C SER A 98 -21.14 5.57 1.72
N ASN A 99 -22.44 5.75 1.92
CA ASN A 99 -23.14 5.28 3.13
C ASN A 99 -23.33 3.75 3.19
N GLU A 100 -22.92 3.01 2.15
CA GLU A 100 -23.04 1.54 2.06
C GLU A 100 -21.73 0.81 2.42
N ASN A 101 -20.75 1.54 2.94
CA ASN A 101 -19.41 1.00 3.07
C ASN A 101 -19.32 -0.05 4.20
N THR A 102 -18.77 -1.22 3.89
CA THR A 102 -18.59 -2.30 4.87
C THR A 102 -17.13 -2.38 5.31
N ALA A 103 -16.88 -2.52 6.61
CA ALA A 103 -15.54 -2.71 7.17
C ALA A 103 -14.76 -3.85 6.47
N PHE A 104 -15.48 -4.88 6.02
CA PHE A 104 -14.92 -5.98 5.22
C PHE A 104 -14.31 -5.53 3.88
N GLN A 105 -14.98 -4.64 3.15
CA GLN A 105 -14.44 -4.11 1.89
C GLN A 105 -13.17 -3.29 2.13
N ILE A 106 -13.12 -2.50 3.21
CA ILE A 106 -11.92 -1.74 3.58
C ILE A 106 -10.77 -2.70 3.87
N LEU A 107 -10.98 -3.69 4.75
CA LEU A 107 -9.97 -4.71 5.08
C LEU A 107 -9.39 -5.37 3.84
N ARG A 108 -10.25 -5.79 2.91
CA ARG A 108 -9.81 -6.38 1.64
C ARG A 108 -8.94 -5.41 0.82
N ASN A 109 -9.31 -4.12 0.75
CA ASN A 109 -8.50 -3.13 0.03
C ASN A 109 -7.12 -2.92 0.68
N LEU A 110 -7.05 -2.94 2.02
CA LEU A 110 -5.78 -2.84 2.75
C LEU A 110 -4.90 -4.07 2.46
N ASP A 111 -5.45 -5.28 2.53
CA ASP A 111 -4.74 -6.52 2.19
C ASP A 111 -4.21 -6.50 0.74
N GLU A 112 -5.06 -6.06 -0.20
CA GLU A 112 -4.71 -5.92 -1.60
C GLU A 112 -3.56 -4.91 -1.83
N ILE A 113 -3.52 -3.81 -1.07
CA ILE A 113 -2.43 -2.83 -1.12
C ILE A 113 -1.14 -3.43 -0.55
N ARG A 114 -1.21 -4.14 0.61
CA ARG A 114 -0.02 -4.82 1.17
C ARG A 114 0.57 -5.83 0.19
N GLY A 115 -0.28 -6.61 -0.49
CA GLY A 115 0.16 -7.56 -1.51
C GLY A 115 0.97 -6.88 -2.62
N LEU A 116 0.48 -5.77 -3.17
CA LEU A 116 1.20 -5.02 -4.21
C LEU A 116 2.55 -4.45 -3.72
N LEU A 117 2.60 -3.97 -2.48
CA LEU A 117 3.84 -3.46 -1.91
C LEU A 117 4.86 -4.60 -1.68
N MET A 118 4.39 -5.81 -1.34
CA MET A 118 5.25 -7.00 -1.25
C MET A 118 5.76 -7.44 -2.63
N ASP A 119 4.89 -7.44 -3.64
CA ASP A 119 5.26 -7.75 -5.03
C ASP A 119 6.31 -6.77 -5.59
N LEU A 120 6.27 -5.50 -5.17
CA LEU A 120 7.25 -4.48 -5.56
C LEU A 120 8.64 -4.70 -4.96
N ARG A 121 8.73 -5.44 -3.86
CA ARG A 121 10.00 -5.74 -3.18
C ARG A 121 10.71 -6.94 -3.82
N SER A 122 9.95 -7.95 -4.28
CA SER A 122 10.45 -9.20 -4.86
C SER A 122 10.94 -9.05 -6.30
#